data_AF-A0A1E7H004-F1
#
_entry.id   AF-A0A1E7H004-F1
#
_cell.length_a   1.000
_cell.length_b   1.000
_cell.length_c   1.000
_cell.angle_alpha   90.00
_cell.angle_beta   90.00
_cell.angle_gamma   90.00
#
_symmetry.space_group_name_H-M   'P 1'
#
loop_
_entity.id
_entity.type
_entity.pdbx_description
1 polymer ?
#
loop_
_entity_poly.entity_id
_entity_poly.type
_entity_poly.pdbx_seq_one_letter_code
_entity_poly.pdbx_strand_id
1 'polypeptide(L)'
;MNAYIAATIHQGRGGNLIYSIRGRQDLNNLKEDEKKRMVVLVNHWIAHNRSHTESYIDKARELAFQGLDNAAKEITEASNFVLKANERFEAARAILDE
;
A
#
# COMPACT_ATOMS: atom_id res chain seq x y z
N MET A 1 15.70 18.73 -26.83
CA MET A 1 16.15 17.74 -27.82
C MET A 1 15.73 16.37 -27.28
N ASN A 2 14.56 15.87 -27.67
CA ASN A 2 13.95 14.65 -27.14
C ASN A 2 14.17 13.49 -28.12
N ALA A 3 14.89 12.46 -27.68
CA ALA A 3 15.05 11.23 -28.44
C ALA A 3 13.76 10.39 -28.31
N TYR A 4 13.00 10.28 -29.40
CA TYR A 4 11.88 9.34 -29.52
C TYR A 4 12.42 7.94 -29.78
N ILE A 5 12.19 7.00 -28.87
CA ILE A 5 12.37 5.57 -29.14
C ILE A 5 11.11 5.09 -29.88
N ALA A 6 11.25 4.87 -31.18
CA ALA A 6 10.21 4.31 -32.04
C ALA A 6 10.13 2.79 -31.82
N ALA A 7 9.09 2.32 -31.15
CA ALA A 7 8.70 0.91 -31.18
C ALA A 7 7.72 0.72 -32.35
N THR A 8 8.25 0.30 -33.50
CA THR A 8 7.47 -0.04 -34.69
C THR A 8 6.86 -1.43 -34.54
N ILE A 9 5.54 -1.52 -34.39
CA ILE A 9 4.79 -2.74 -34.66
C ILE A 9 3.80 -2.44 -35.78
N HIS A 10 4.07 -3.02 -36.95
CA HIS A 10 3.15 -3.02 -38.09
C HIS A 10 2.38 -4.34 -38.09
N GLN A 11 1.04 -4.26 -38.07
CA GLN A 11 0.18 -4.76 -39.16
C GLN A 11 -1.31 -4.61 -38.80
N GLY A 12 -2.12 -4.14 -39.75
CA GLY A 12 -3.56 -4.47 -39.82
C GLY A 12 -4.57 -3.33 -39.72
N ARG A 13 -4.79 -2.63 -40.83
CA ARG A 13 -6.06 -1.99 -41.30
C ARG A 13 -6.94 -1.24 -40.27
N GLY A 14 -7.07 0.07 -40.51
CA GLY A 14 -8.34 0.79 -40.32
C GLY A 14 -8.48 1.52 -39.00
N GLY A 15 -7.83 2.68 -38.88
CA GLY A 15 -8.04 3.62 -37.79
C GLY A 15 -6.73 4.29 -37.41
N ASN A 16 -6.47 5.48 -37.94
CA ASN A 16 -5.49 6.37 -37.32
C ASN A 16 -6.06 6.76 -35.97
N LEU A 17 -5.86 5.91 -34.96
CA LEU A 17 -6.15 6.25 -33.59
C LEU A 17 -5.19 7.40 -33.29
N ILE A 18 -5.76 8.58 -33.15
CA ILE A 18 -5.16 9.71 -32.47
C ILE A 18 -4.84 9.22 -31.04
N TYR A 19 -3.74 8.49 -30.88
CA TYR A 19 -2.98 8.37 -29.63
C TYR A 19 -2.26 9.70 -29.38
N SER A 20 -2.90 10.83 -29.69
CA SER A 20 -2.43 12.13 -29.28
C SER A 20 -2.74 12.27 -27.80
N ILE A 21 -1.82 12.88 -27.06
CA ILE A 21 -1.95 13.65 -25.81
C ILE A 21 -3.13 13.27 -24.88
N ARG A 22 -4.38 13.36 -25.35
CA ARG A 22 -5.60 12.86 -24.71
C ARG A 22 -5.49 11.43 -24.14
N GLY A 23 -5.01 10.46 -24.92
CA GLY A 23 -4.86 9.07 -24.43
C GLY A 23 -3.78 8.92 -23.33
N ARG A 24 -2.74 9.76 -23.35
CA ARG A 24 -1.73 9.81 -22.27
C ARG A 24 -2.29 10.47 -21.02
N GLN A 25 -3.11 11.50 -21.19
CA GLN A 25 -3.74 12.22 -20.09
C GLN A 25 -4.76 11.34 -19.36
N ASP A 26 -5.55 10.55 -20.09
CA ASP A 26 -6.50 9.60 -19.51
C ASP A 26 -5.78 8.48 -18.71
N LEU A 27 -4.66 7.96 -19.22
CA LEU A 27 -3.83 6.99 -18.50
C LEU A 27 -3.20 7.58 -17.23
N ASN A 28 -2.74 8.84 -17.29
CA ASN A 28 -2.21 9.53 -16.12
C ASN A 28 -3.31 9.74 -15.06
N ASN A 29 -4.52 10.13 -15.47
CA ASN A 29 -5.65 10.29 -14.55
C ASN A 29 -6.02 8.97 -13.86
N LEU A 30 -6.07 7.86 -14.60
CA LEU A 30 -6.32 6.53 -14.04
C LEU A 30 -5.24 6.12 -13.02
N LYS A 31 -3.97 6.42 -13.32
CA LYS A 31 -2.85 6.16 -12.41
C LYS A 31 -2.96 7.00 -11.13
N GLU A 32 -3.30 8.28 -11.25
CA GLU A 32 -3.46 9.17 -10.09
C GLU A 32 -4.68 8.78 -9.23
N ASP A 33 -5.79 8.36 -9.84
CA ASP A 33 -6.94 7.84 -9.10
C ASP A 33 -6.61 6.54 -8.37
N GLU A 34 -5.80 5.67 -8.98
CA GLU A 34 -5.33 4.44 -8.34
C GLU A 34 -4.39 4.73 -7.16
N LYS A 35 -3.45 5.67 -7.32
CA LYS A 35 -2.60 6.13 -6.21
C LYS A 35 -3.45 6.59 -5.02
N LYS A 36 -4.44 7.46 -5.25
CA LYS A 36 -5.34 7.95 -4.20
C LYS A 36 -6.10 6.83 -3.50
N ARG A 37 -6.64 5.86 -4.27
CA ARG A 37 -7.30 4.69 -3.69
C ARG A 37 -6.35 3.89 -2.81
N MET A 38 -5.12 3.66 -3.27
CA MET A 38 -4.12 2.94 -2.50
C MET A 38 -3.73 3.67 -1.20
N VAL A 39 -3.59 5.00 -1.24
CA VAL A 39 -3.33 5.80 -0.04
C VAL A 39 -4.45 5.64 0.99
N VAL A 40 -5.72 5.67 0.57
CA VAL A 40 -6.87 5.46 1.47
C VAL A 40 -6.84 4.07 2.10
N LEU A 41 -6.59 3.02 1.32
CA LEU A 41 -6.51 1.65 1.81
C LEU A 41 -5.36 1.47 2.81
N VAL A 42 -4.20 2.02 2.50
CA VAL A 42 -3.02 1.94 3.36
C VAL A 42 -3.25 2.69 4.68
N ASN A 43 -3.85 3.88 4.64
CA ASN A 43 -4.21 4.62 5.85
C ASN A 43 -5.19 3.84 6.73
N HIS A 44 -6.19 3.20 6.13
CA HIS A 44 -7.14 2.36 6.87
C HIS A 44 -6.45 1.18 7.54
N TRP A 45 -5.59 0.45 6.81
CA TRP A 45 -4.81 -0.67 7.34
C TRP A 45 -3.93 -0.27 8.54
N ILE A 46 -3.15 0.82 8.40
CA ILE A 46 -2.26 1.30 9.46
C ILE A 46 -3.06 1.65 10.72
N ALA A 47 -4.13 2.43 10.57
CA ALA A 47 -4.96 2.86 11.70
C ALA A 47 -5.63 1.67 12.41
N HIS A 48 -6.22 0.75 11.63
CA HIS A 48 -6.87 -0.45 12.14
C HIS A 48 -5.89 -1.31 12.94
N ASN A 49 -4.72 -1.58 12.38
CA ASN A 49 -3.72 -2.42 13.02
C ASN A 49 -3.13 -1.79 14.27
N ARG A 50 -2.84 -0.48 14.28
CA ARG A 50 -2.39 0.20 15.50
C ARG A 50 -3.39 0.00 16.64
N SER A 51 -4.67 0.29 16.40
CA SER A 51 -5.72 0.12 17.40
C SER A 51 -5.86 -1.32 17.90
N HIS A 52 -5.84 -2.31 17.00
CA HIS A 52 -5.92 -3.71 17.41
C HIS A 52 -4.69 -4.18 18.20
N THR A 53 -3.48 -3.80 17.76
CA THR A 53 -2.25 -4.20 18.45
C THR A 53 -2.15 -3.64 19.86
N GLU A 54 -2.64 -2.43 20.12
CA GLU A 54 -2.74 -1.88 21.48
C GLU A 54 -3.58 -2.79 22.39
N SER A 55 -4.77 -3.19 21.91
CA SER A 55 -5.67 -4.07 22.66
C SER A 55 -5.05 -5.45 22.93
N TYR A 56 -4.32 -6.01 21.95
CA TYR A 56 -3.64 -7.30 22.11
C TYR A 56 -2.45 -7.22 23.07
N ILE A 57 -1.70 -6.12 23.06
CA ILE A 57 -0.60 -5.89 24.00
C ILE A 57 -1.14 -5.78 25.43
N ASP A 58 -2.25 -5.06 25.64
CA ASP A 58 -2.90 -4.99 26.95
C ASP A 58 -3.35 -6.38 27.40
N LYS A 59 -3.93 -7.17 26.50
CA LYS A 59 -4.31 -8.55 26.81
C LYS A 59 -3.10 -9.43 27.13
N ALA A 60 -1.98 -9.27 26.44
CA ALA A 60 -0.75 -9.99 26.72
C ALA A 60 -0.22 -9.66 28.12
N ARG A 61 -0.31 -8.40 28.56
CA ARG A 61 0.06 -7.99 29.93
C ARG A 61 -0.81 -8.69 30.98
N GLU A 62 -2.12 -8.78 30.75
CA GLU A 62 -3.03 -9.52 31.64
C GLU A 62 -2.67 -11.01 31.72
N LEU A 63 -2.34 -11.64 30.58
CA LEU A 63 -1.97 -13.05 30.52
C LEU A 63 -0.65 -13.31 31.28
N ALA A 64 0.34 -12.42 31.14
CA ALA A 64 1.58 -12.50 31.90
C ALA A 64 1.32 -12.43 33.42
N PHE A 65 0.43 -11.52 33.86
CA PHE A 65 0.03 -11.44 35.27
C PHE A 65 -0.64 -12.73 35.80
N GLN A 66 -1.27 -13.51 34.91
CA GLN A 66 -1.89 -14.79 35.22
C GLN A 66 -0.90 -15.98 35.14
N GLY A 67 0.39 -15.73 34.91
CA GLY A 67 1.41 -16.78 34.76
C GLY A 67 1.39 -17.49 33.41
N LEU A 68 0.73 -16.92 32.40
CA LEU A 68 0.66 -17.44 31.03
C LEU A 68 1.73 -16.79 30.15
N ASP A 69 2.98 -16.75 30.62
CA ASP A 69 4.08 -15.98 30.02
C ASP A 69 4.37 -16.35 28.57
N ASN A 70 4.30 -17.63 28.22
CA ASN A 70 4.53 -18.09 26.84
C ASN A 70 3.48 -17.52 25.88
N ALA A 71 2.20 -17.54 26.26
CA ALA A 71 1.14 -16.98 25.43
C ALA A 71 1.26 -15.44 25.33
N ALA A 72 1.56 -14.77 26.45
CA ALA A 72 1.80 -13.34 26.48
C ALA A 72 2.96 -12.92 25.54
N LYS A 73 4.04 -13.70 25.54
CA LYS A 73 5.20 -13.48 24.66
C LYS A 73 4.81 -13.59 23.19
N GLU A 74 4.16 -14.68 22.79
CA GLU A 74 3.77 -14.90 21.39
C GLU A 74 2.82 -13.81 20.88
N ILE A 75 1.83 -13.39 21.69
CA ILE A 75 0.90 -12.32 21.32
C ILE A 75 1.63 -10.97 21.17
N THR A 76 2.58 -10.69 22.07
CA THR A 76 3.39 -9.47 22.01
C THR A 76 4.26 -9.45 20.75
N GLU A 77 4.92 -10.57 20.43
CA GLU A 77 5.74 -10.70 19.22
C GLU A 77 4.90 -10.56 17.95
N ALA A 78 3.74 -11.21 17.88
CA ALA A 78 2.81 -11.07 16.76
C ALA A 78 2.36 -9.62 16.55
N SER A 79 2.02 -8.92 17.65
CA SER A 79 1.63 -7.51 17.60
C SER A 79 2.77 -6.62 17.09
N ASN A 80 4.00 -6.88 17.51
CA ASN A 80 5.19 -6.17 17.02
C ASN A 80 5.45 -6.41 15.54
N PHE A 81 5.21 -7.61 15.01
CA PHE A 81 5.32 -7.87 13.57
C PHE A 81 4.29 -7.10 12.76
N VAL A 82 3.05 -6.98 13.25
CA VAL A 82 2.02 -6.16 12.62
C VAL A 82 2.41 -4.68 12.59
N LEU A 83 2.95 -4.15 13.70
CA LEU A 83 3.45 -2.77 13.75
C LEU A 83 4.61 -2.53 12.77
N LYS A 84 5.56 -3.47 12.65
CA LYS A 84 6.62 -3.40 11.64
C LYS A 84 6.09 -3.46 10.21
N ALA A 85 5.03 -4.23 9.96
CA ALA A 85 4.37 -4.21 8.66
C ALA A 85 3.78 -2.82 8.36
N ASN A 86 3.19 -2.15 9.36
CA ASN A 86 2.70 -0.78 9.21
C ASN A 86 3.81 0.20 8.81
N GLU A 87 5.04 0.08 9.35
CA GLU A 87 6.18 0.92 8.93
C GLU A 87 6.49 0.79 7.43
N ARG A 88 6.37 -0.43 6.87
CA ARG A 88 6.56 -0.65 5.42
C ARG A 88 5.41 -0.06 4.60
N PHE A 89 4.19 -0.14 5.11
CA PHE A 89 3.04 0.51 4.49
C PHE A 89 3.14 2.04 4.54
N GLU A 90 3.66 2.62 5.62
CA GLU A 90 3.91 4.06 5.72
C GLU A 90 4.93 4.53 4.69
N ALA A 91 6.02 3.78 4.50
CA ALA A 91 7.00 4.06 3.45
C ALA A 91 6.37 3.98 2.05
N ALA A 92 5.55 2.96 1.78
CA ALA A 92 4.85 2.83 0.51
C ALA A 92 3.87 3.99 0.28
N ARG A 93 3.14 4.41 1.32
CA ARG A 93 2.24 5.56 1.25
C ARG A 93 2.98 6.85 0.92
N ALA A 94 4.13 7.09 1.55
CA ALA A 94 4.94 8.28 1.27
C ALA A 94 5.32 8.37 -0.22
N ILE A 95 5.69 7.24 -0.83
CA ILE A 95 5.99 7.16 -2.27
C ILE A 95 4.74 7.39 -3.15
N LEU A 96 3.56 6.97 -2.69
CA LEU A 96 2.30 7.18 -3.41
C LEU A 96 1.82 8.64 -3.36
N ASP A 97 2.17 9.37 -2.30
CA ASP A 97 1.85 10.78 -2.09
C ASP A 97 2.82 11.75 -2.82
N GLU A 98 3.93 11.23 -3.38
CA GLU A 98 4.87 11.94 -4.28
C GLU A 98 4.37 12.03 -5.74
#